data_AF-A0A971HHX3-F1
#
_entry.id   AF-A0A971HHX3-F1
#
_cell.length_a   1.000
_cell.length_b   1.000
_cell.length_c   1.000
_cell.angle_alpha   90.00
_cell.angle_beta   90.00
_cell.angle_gamma   90.00
#
_symmetry.space_group_name_H-M   'P 1'
#
loop_
_entity.id
_entity.type
_entity.pdbx_description
1 polymer ?
#
loop_
_entity_poly.entity_id
_entity_poly.type
_entity_poly.pdbx_seq_one_letter_code
_entity_poly.pdbx_strand_id
1 'polypeptide(L)'
;LPALRLGFGELPIIMSGLLFGPFVGGLTGLVADLIGAWAFPQGPFFPGFTLSSMLWGILPGIYGLYLRRRGEKGNPFTFKRILFIIVACTIPISLILNTYWLSLMYGKGFFVLLPGRLLSDLVKMPLSTYLITLLVRVLRTRVAL
;
A
#
# COMPACT_ATOMS: atom_id res chain seq x y z
N LEU A 1 -5.37 -20.21 -14.51
CA LEU A 1 -5.76 -19.17 -13.52
C LEU A 1 -5.57 -19.74 -12.12
N PRO A 2 -4.33 -19.83 -11.61
CA PRO A 2 -4.13 -20.20 -10.21
C PRO A 2 -4.64 -19.05 -9.35
N ALA A 3 -5.37 -19.39 -8.29
CA ALA A 3 -6.17 -18.50 -7.45
C ALA A 3 -5.59 -17.09 -7.28
N LEU A 4 -6.41 -16.09 -7.62
CA LEU A 4 -6.17 -14.68 -7.35
C LEU A 4 -5.95 -14.52 -5.83
N ARG A 5 -4.70 -14.60 -5.37
CA ARG A 5 -4.37 -14.42 -3.95
C ARG A 5 -4.47 -12.93 -3.64
N LEU A 6 -5.62 -12.55 -3.12
CA LEU A 6 -5.85 -11.21 -2.58
C LEU A 6 -5.18 -11.11 -1.21
N GLY A 7 -3.91 -10.71 -1.19
CA GLY A 7 -3.20 -10.37 0.04
C GLY A 7 -3.53 -8.94 0.50
N PHE A 8 -3.78 -8.78 1.80
CA PHE A 8 -4.04 -7.49 2.46
C PHE A 8 -2.86 -7.02 3.33
N GLY A 9 -1.65 -7.52 3.07
CA GLY A 9 -0.45 -7.18 3.85
C GLY A 9 -0.05 -5.71 3.77
N GLU A 10 -0.55 -4.98 2.78
CA GLU A 10 -0.30 -3.56 2.58
C GLU A 10 -1.12 -2.67 3.54
N LEU A 11 -2.27 -3.15 4.06
CA LEU A 11 -3.16 -2.33 4.88
C LEU A 11 -2.51 -1.81 6.17
N PRO A 12 -1.81 -2.64 6.98
CA PRO A 12 -1.15 -2.16 8.19
C PRO A 12 -0.02 -1.17 7.89
N ILE A 13 0.69 -1.36 6.78
CA ILE A 13 1.77 -0.47 6.34
C ILE A 13 1.18 0.90 5.97
N ILE A 14 0.13 0.93 5.14
CA ILE A 14 -0.58 2.16 4.76
C ILE A 14 -1.13 2.88 6.00
N MET A 15 -1.71 2.14 6.94
CA MET A 15 -2.21 2.71 8.20
C MET A 15 -1.11 3.32 9.04
N SER A 16 0.02 2.64 9.19
CA SER A 16 1.15 3.16 9.95
C SER A 16 1.70 4.46 9.34
N GLY A 17 1.74 4.56 8.01
CA GLY A 17 2.07 5.80 7.30
C GLY A 17 1.07 6.91 7.56
N LEU A 18 -0.23 6.64 7.40
CA LEU A 18 -1.30 7.63 7.62
C LEU A 18 -1.34 8.18 9.06
N LEU A 19 -1.09 7.33 10.06
CA LEU A 19 -1.21 7.68 11.47
C LEU A 19 0.05 8.33 12.04
N PHE A 20 1.22 7.72 11.78
CA PHE A 20 2.50 8.11 12.39
C PHE A 20 3.41 8.91 11.45
N GLY A 21 3.02 9.07 10.19
CA GLY A 21 3.75 9.82 9.19
C GLY A 21 4.66 8.97 8.30
N PRO A 22 5.34 9.60 7.33
CA PRO A 22 6.02 8.90 6.24
C PRO A 22 7.24 8.10 6.70
N PHE A 23 7.99 8.60 7.69
CA PHE A 23 9.20 7.92 8.16
C PHE A 23 8.86 6.61 8.87
N VAL A 24 7.86 6.64 9.76
CA VAL A 24 7.39 5.44 10.47
C VAL A 24 6.73 4.47 9.50
N GLY A 25 5.91 4.96 8.55
CA GLY A 25 5.32 4.13 7.50
C GLY A 25 6.36 3.44 6.59
N GLY A 26 7.43 4.14 6.23
CA GLY A 26 8.52 3.54 5.45
C GLY A 26 9.27 2.46 6.23
N LEU A 27 9.57 2.72 7.50
CA LEU A 27 10.28 1.77 8.35
C LEU A 27 9.44 0.51 8.61
N THR A 28 8.14 0.67 8.86
CA THR A 28 7.22 -0.48 9.01
C THR A 28 7.12 -1.28 7.71
N GLY A 29 7.10 -0.63 6.55
CA GLY A 29 7.12 -1.31 5.25
C GLY A 29 8.41 -2.12 5.02
N LEU A 30 9.56 -1.56 5.37
CA LEU A 30 10.85 -2.26 5.31
C LEU A 30 10.85 -3.49 6.23
N VAL A 31 10.49 -3.29 7.50
CA VAL A 31 10.51 -4.35 8.50
C VAL A 31 9.49 -5.44 8.17
N ALA A 32 8.29 -5.08 7.71
CA ALA A 32 7.27 -6.03 7.31
C ALA A 32 7.72 -6.93 6.16
N ASP A 33 8.47 -6.38 5.19
CA ASP A 33 8.98 -7.15 4.05
C ASP A 33 10.14 -8.06 4.45
N LEU A 34 11.08 -7.57 5.27
CA LEU A 34 12.18 -8.41 5.78
C LEU A 34 11.67 -9.57 6.67
N ILE A 35 10.75 -9.27 7.58
CA ILE A 35 10.13 -10.29 8.42
C ILE A 35 9.30 -11.24 7.57
N GLY A 36 8.56 -10.72 6.58
CA GLY A 36 7.77 -11.52 5.66
C GLY A 36 8.63 -12.50 4.85
N ALA A 37 9.76 -12.03 4.33
CA ALA A 37 10.72 -12.83 3.59
C ALA A 37 11.35 -13.93 4.46
N TRP A 38 11.63 -13.63 5.73
CA TRP A 38 12.22 -14.58 6.66
C TRP A 38 11.21 -15.62 7.16
N ALA A 39 9.99 -15.19 7.52
CA ALA A 39 8.94 -16.07 8.06
C ALA A 39 8.28 -16.93 6.98
N PHE A 40 8.17 -16.40 5.75
CA PHE A 40 7.56 -17.08 4.62
C PHE A 40 8.49 -17.02 3.39
N PRO A 41 9.47 -17.92 3.29
CA PRO A 41 10.38 -17.98 2.14
C PRO A 41 9.65 -18.52 0.89
N GLN A 42 8.73 -17.72 0.35
CA GLN A 42 7.96 -18.01 -0.86
C GLN A 42 8.62 -17.31 -2.05
N GLY A 43 9.80 -17.80 -2.44
CA GLY A 43 10.55 -17.32 -3.61
C GLY A 43 11.80 -16.49 -3.28
N PRO A 44 12.53 -16.03 -4.32
CA PRO A 44 13.76 -15.26 -4.15
C PRO A 44 13.47 -13.90 -3.52
N PHE A 45 14.18 -13.56 -2.44
CA PHE A 45 14.16 -12.21 -1.89
C PHE A 45 14.75 -11.25 -2.92
N PHE A 46 13.98 -10.23 -3.30
CA PHE A 46 14.45 -9.19 -4.22
C PHE A 46 14.30 -7.82 -3.55
N PRO A 47 15.40 -7.05 -3.40
CA PRO A 47 15.38 -5.77 -2.70
C PRO A 47 14.43 -4.74 -3.32
N GLY A 48 14.06 -4.90 -4.60
CA GLY A 48 13.04 -4.07 -5.23
C GLY A 48 11.64 -4.20 -4.60
N PHE A 49 11.26 -5.38 -4.10
CA PHE A 49 9.98 -5.54 -3.40
C PHE A 49 9.99 -4.85 -2.03
N THR A 50 11.13 -4.85 -1.34
CA THR A 50 11.34 -4.07 -0.11
C THR A 50 11.22 -2.57 -0.37
N LEU A 51 11.74 -2.08 -1.50
CA LEU A 51 11.55 -0.68 -1.89
C LEU A 51 10.07 -0.36 -2.17
N SER A 52 9.35 -1.27 -2.84
CA SER A 52 7.91 -1.14 -3.06
C SER A 52 7.13 -1.09 -1.73
N SER A 53 7.47 -1.96 -0.76
CA SER A 53 6.79 -1.99 0.55
C SER A 53 7.08 -0.74 1.38
N MET A 54 8.30 -0.22 1.34
CA MET A 54 8.64 1.08 1.93
C MET A 54 7.81 2.22 1.34
N LEU A 55 7.71 2.28 0.00
CA LEU A 55 6.92 3.30 -0.68
C LEU A 55 5.43 3.23 -0.33
N TRP A 56 4.90 2.02 -0.15
CA TRP A 56 3.53 1.80 0.32
C TRP A 56 3.24 2.40 1.70
N GLY A 57 4.26 2.63 2.53
CA GLY A 57 4.11 3.34 3.80
C GLY A 57 4.47 4.82 3.74
N ILE A 58 5.49 5.19 2.96
CA ILE A 58 5.98 6.57 2.84
C ILE A 58 4.93 7.45 2.14
N LEU A 59 4.43 7.03 0.96
CA LEU A 59 3.52 7.86 0.16
C LEU A 59 2.23 8.21 0.90
N PRO A 60 1.46 7.25 1.47
CA PRO A 60 0.27 7.58 2.24
C PRO A 60 0.60 8.38 3.51
N GLY A 61 1.81 8.25 4.07
CA GLY A 61 2.27 9.09 5.18
C GLY A 61 2.58 10.53 4.79
N ILE A 62 3.18 10.77 3.61
CA ILE A 62 3.41 12.14 3.09
C ILE A 62 2.07 12.81 2.83
N TYR A 63 1.16 12.12 2.13
CA TYR A 63 -0.17 12.65 1.84
C TYR A 63 -0.99 12.82 3.13
N GLY A 64 -0.96 11.85 4.04
CA GLY A 64 -1.62 11.95 5.35
C GLY A 64 -1.13 13.14 6.16
N LEU A 65 0.18 13.38 6.20
CA LEU A 65 0.77 14.53 6.88
C LEU A 65 0.40 15.85 6.19
N TYR A 66 0.40 15.88 4.86
CA TYR A 66 -0.01 17.05 4.08
C TYR A 66 -1.48 17.43 4.34
N LEU A 67 -2.39 16.44 4.35
CA LEU A 67 -3.80 16.65 4.70
C LEU A 67 -3.96 17.15 6.14
N ARG A 68 -3.20 16.58 7.09
CA ARG A 68 -3.25 16.95 8.51
C ARG A 68 -2.72 18.36 8.76
N ARG A 69 -1.67 18.78 8.05
CA ARG A 69 -1.08 20.14 8.14
C ARG A 69 -1.94 21.23 7.52
N ARG A 70 -2.76 20.92 6.50
CA ARG A 70 -3.63 21.92 5.86
C ARG A 70 -4.80 22.40 6.71
N GLY A 71 -5.02 21.83 7.90
CA GLY A 71 -5.93 22.41 8.90
C GLY A 71 -7.35 22.68 8.39
N GLU A 72 -7.85 21.90 7.43
CA GLU A 72 -9.24 22.05 7.00
C GLU A 72 -10.15 21.57 8.14
N LYS A 73 -10.95 22.51 8.69
CA LYS A 73 -11.90 22.36 9.80
C LYS A 73 -13.07 21.36 9.54
N GLY A 74 -12.88 20.38 8.66
CA GLY A 74 -13.81 19.28 8.38
C GLY A 74 -13.15 17.91 8.56
N ASN A 75 -13.91 16.82 8.36
CA ASN A 75 -13.41 15.45 8.49
C ASN A 75 -12.17 15.22 7.59
N PRO A 76 -10.95 15.11 8.17
CA PRO A 76 -9.70 15.10 7.40
C PRO A 76 -9.54 13.82 6.55
N PHE A 77 -10.29 12.77 6.88
CA PHE A 77 -10.28 11.46 6.21
C PHE A 77 -11.58 11.21 5.45
N THR A 78 -11.87 12.04 4.45
CA THR A 78 -13.00 11.78 3.54
C THR A 78 -12.66 10.60 2.63
N PHE A 79 -13.63 9.71 2.40
CA PHE A 79 -13.49 8.51 1.54
C PHE A 79 -12.84 8.82 0.19
N LYS A 80 -13.27 9.92 -0.46
CA LYS A 80 -12.70 10.40 -1.74
C LYS A 80 -11.20 10.70 -1.68
N ARG A 81 -10.70 11.22 -0.55
CA ARG A 81 -9.27 11.56 -0.38
C ARG A 81 -8.43 10.32 -0.15
N ILE A 82 -8.89 9.40 0.69
CA ILE A 82 -8.20 8.12 0.92
C ILE A 82 -8.18 7.30 -0.38
N LEU A 83 -9.28 7.30 -1.14
CA LEU A 83 -9.34 6.68 -2.46
C LEU A 83 -8.29 7.28 -3.40
N PHE A 84 -8.18 8.62 -3.45
CA PHE A 84 -7.18 9.28 -4.28
C PHE A 84 -5.74 8.90 -3.89
N ILE A 85 -5.43 8.87 -2.58
CA ILE A 85 -4.11 8.45 -2.08
C ILE A 85 -3.81 7.01 -2.50
N ILE A 86 -4.76 6.09 -2.30
CA ILE A 86 -4.56 4.68 -2.63
C ILE A 86 -4.38 4.52 -4.13
N VAL A 87 -5.22 5.13 -4.97
CA VAL A 87 -5.05 5.08 -6.44
C VAL A 87 -3.69 5.65 -6.86
N ALA A 88 -3.28 6.79 -6.30
CA ALA A 88 -2.00 7.42 -6.58
C ALA A 88 -0.80 6.57 -6.12
N CYS A 89 -0.97 5.71 -5.11
CA CYS A 89 0.07 4.76 -4.66
C CYS A 89 0.06 3.47 -5.49
N THR A 90 -1.11 2.89 -5.75
CA THR A 90 -1.25 1.61 -6.44
C THR A 90 -0.74 1.68 -7.88
N ILE A 91 -0.94 2.80 -8.59
CA ILE A 91 -0.46 2.95 -9.97
C ILE A 91 1.07 2.83 -10.06
N PRO A 92 1.88 3.69 -9.42
CA PRO A 92 3.34 3.61 -9.52
C PRO A 92 3.92 2.38 -8.80
N ILE A 93 3.38 2.00 -7.65
CA ILE A 93 4.01 0.94 -6.84
C ILE A 93 3.59 -0.44 -7.33
N SER A 94 2.29 -0.68 -7.51
CA SER A 94 1.77 -2.00 -7.83
C SER A 94 1.79 -2.31 -9.33
N LEU A 95 1.43 -1.35 -10.19
CA LEU A 95 1.43 -1.58 -11.63
C LEU A 95 2.81 -1.42 -12.25
N ILE A 96 3.59 -0.41 -11.86
CA ILE A 96 4.90 -0.14 -12.47
C ILE A 96 6.00 -0.92 -11.73
N LEU A 97 6.32 -0.57 -10.48
CA LEU A 97 7.44 -1.16 -9.75
C LEU A 97 7.29 -2.68 -9.60
N ASN A 98 6.18 -3.13 -9.03
CA ASN A 98 5.98 -4.56 -8.80
C ASN A 98 5.92 -5.36 -10.10
N THR A 99 5.47 -4.80 -11.22
CA THR A 99 5.50 -5.52 -12.51
C THR A 99 6.89 -5.51 -13.11
N TYR A 100 7.63 -4.42 -12.96
CA TYR A 100 9.02 -4.28 -13.38
C TYR A 100 9.92 -5.31 -12.67
N TRP A 101 9.81 -5.43 -11.34
CA TRP A 101 10.58 -6.41 -10.57
C TRP A 101 10.28 -7.85 -10.98
N LEU A 102 9.01 -8.19 -11.24
CA LEU A 102 8.68 -9.52 -11.76
C LEU A 102 9.20 -9.74 -13.17
N SER A 103 9.17 -8.73 -14.04
CA SER A 103 9.71 -8.88 -15.39
C SER A 103 11.22 -9.16 -15.37
N LEU A 104 11.95 -8.55 -14.43
CA LEU A 104 13.37 -8.79 -14.21
C LEU A 104 13.63 -10.18 -13.62
N MET A 105 12.83 -10.62 -12.65
CA MET A 105 13.00 -11.92 -11.97
C MET A 105 12.60 -13.12 -12.84
N TYR A 106 11.50 -13.01 -13.58
CA TYR A 106 10.91 -14.14 -14.31
C TYR A 106 11.17 -14.08 -15.83
N GLY A 107 11.81 -13.03 -16.34
CA GLY A 107 12.13 -12.86 -17.76
C GLY A 107 10.90 -12.82 -18.68
N LYS A 108 9.69 -12.66 -18.12
CA LYS A 108 8.42 -12.59 -18.87
C LYS A 108 8.14 -11.16 -19.32
N GLY A 109 7.60 -11.02 -20.54
CA GLY A 109 7.27 -9.72 -21.10
C GLY A 109 6.35 -8.91 -20.16
N PHE A 110 6.74 -7.66 -19.89
CA PHE A 110 6.02 -6.71 -19.03
C PHE A 110 4.52 -6.64 -19.34
N PHE A 111 4.16 -6.64 -20.62
CA PHE A 111 2.78 -6.60 -21.11
C PHE A 111 1.95 -7.86 -20.84
N VAL A 112 2.56 -9.00 -20.51
CA VAL A 112 1.84 -10.25 -20.22
C VAL A 112 1.38 -10.31 -18.75
N LEU A 113 2.14 -9.70 -17.85
CA LEU A 113 1.86 -9.69 -16.42
C LEU A 113 0.91 -8.55 -16.02
N LEU A 114 0.95 -7.45 -16.77
CA LEU A 114 0.13 -6.25 -16.54
C LEU A 114 -1.38 -6.52 -16.46
N PRO A 115 -2.03 -7.26 -17.39
CA PRO A 115 -3.49 -7.40 -17.38
C PRO A 115 -4.00 -8.11 -16.13
N GLY A 116 -3.29 -9.16 -15.67
CA GLY A 116 -3.65 -9.88 -14.46
C GLY A 116 -3.47 -9.05 -13.19
N ARG A 117 -2.43 -8.21 -13.16
CA ARG A 117 -2.17 -7.23 -12.08
C ARG A 117 -3.25 -6.16 -12.05
N LEU A 118 -3.58 -5.58 -13.20
CA LEU A 118 -4.56 -4.51 -13.32
C LEU A 118 -5.94 -4.96 -12.84
N LEU A 119 -6.38 -6.17 -13.19
CA LEU A 119 -7.62 -6.75 -12.69
C LEU A 119 -7.61 -6.98 -11.17
N SER A 120 -6.51 -7.54 -10.65
CA SER A 120 -6.37 -7.78 -9.21
C SER A 120 -6.39 -6.47 -8.42
N ASP A 121 -5.64 -5.47 -8.87
CA ASP A 121 -5.50 -4.19 -8.19
C ASP A 121 -6.78 -3.36 -8.29
N LEU A 122 -7.50 -3.42 -9.41
CA LEU A 122 -8.76 -2.72 -9.59
C LEU A 122 -9.85 -3.21 -8.61
N VAL A 123 -9.83 -4.49 -8.23
CA VAL A 123 -10.71 -5.04 -7.19
C VAL A 123 -10.20 -4.69 -5.78
N LYS A 124 -8.88 -4.75 -5.56
CA LYS A 124 -8.28 -4.45 -4.24
C LYS A 124 -8.37 -2.98 -3.86
N MET A 125 -8.24 -2.06 -4.80
CA MET A 125 -8.24 -0.61 -4.56
C MET A 125 -9.49 -0.13 -3.78
N PRO A 126 -10.74 -0.39 -4.23
CA PRO A 126 -11.93 0.06 -3.51
C PRO A 126 -12.08 -0.65 -2.16
N LEU A 127 -11.72 -1.94 -2.09
CA LEU A 127 -11.81 -2.71 -0.86
C LEU A 127 -10.84 -2.19 0.21
N SER A 128 -9.59 -1.93 -0.18
CA SER A 128 -8.56 -1.40 0.70
C SER A 128 -8.90 0.01 1.18
N THR A 129 -9.46 0.83 0.27
CA THR A 129 -10.00 2.16 0.61
C THR A 129 -11.08 2.06 1.67
N TYR A 130 -12.06 1.19 1.47
CA TYR A 130 -13.14 0.97 2.42
C TYR A 130 -12.62 0.51 3.78
N LEU A 131 -11.75 -0.50 3.81
CA LEU A 131 -11.15 -1.01 5.04
C LEU A 131 -10.37 0.05 5.80
N ILE A 132 -9.52 0.83 5.12
CA ILE A 132 -8.75 1.91 5.75
C ILE A 132 -9.67 2.99 6.30
N THR A 133 -10.70 3.40 5.55
CA THR A 133 -11.66 4.41 6.04
C THR A 133 -12.42 3.94 7.27
N LEU A 134 -12.81 2.66 7.31
CA LEU A 134 -13.47 2.05 8.46
C LEU A 134 -12.52 1.97 9.66
N LEU A 135 -11.30 1.48 9.45
CA LEU A 135 -10.29 1.35 10.50
C LEU A 135 -9.92 2.71 11.10
N VAL A 136 -9.70 3.72 10.26
CA VAL A 136 -9.43 5.10 10.74
C VAL A 136 -10.63 5.66 11.52
N ARG A 137 -11.86 5.41 11.06
CA ARG A 137 -13.07 5.84 11.78
C ARG A 137 -13.18 5.17 13.15
N VAL A 138 -12.96 3.86 13.22
CA VAL A 138 -12.99 3.10 14.48
C VAL A 138 -11.89 3.56 15.42
N LEU A 139 -10.66 3.74 14.92
CA LEU A 139 -9.53 4.24 15.71
C LEU A 139 -9.83 5.63 16.27
N ARG A 140 -10.34 6.56 15.46
CA ARG A 140 -10.71 7.89 15.93
C ARG A 140 -11.79 7.83 17.03
N THR A 141 -12.82 7.02 16.85
CA THR A 141 -13.90 6.88 17.86
C THR A 141 -13.40 6.24 19.16
N ARG A 142 -12.43 5.33 19.10
CA ARG A 142 -11.91 4.60 20.27
C ARG A 142 -10.75 5.30 20.96
N VAL A 143 -9.93 6.06 20.23
CA VAL A 143 -8.65 6.61 20.72
C VAL A 143 -8.72 8.13 20.94
N ALA A 144 -9.82 8.81 20.62
CA ALA A 144 -10.01 10.24 20.88
C ALA A 144 -8.80 11.11 20.47
N LEU A 145 -8.39 10.99 19.21
CA LEU A 145 -7.42 11.90 18.55
C LEU A 145 -8.11 13.04 17.81
#